data_AF-A0A7Z9DVL4-F1
#
_entry.id   AF-A0A7Z9DVL4-F1
#
_cell.length_a   1.000
_cell.length_b   1.000
_cell.length_c   1.000
_cell.angle_alpha   90.00
_cell.angle_beta   90.00
_cell.angle_gamma   90.00
#
_symmetry.space_group_name_H-M   'P 1'
#
loop_
_entity.id
_entity.type
_entity.pdbx_description
1 polymer ?
#
loop_
_entity_poly.entity_id
_entity_poly.type
_entity_poly.pdbx_seq_one_letter_code
_entity_poly.pdbx_strand_id
1 'polypeptide(L)'
;MRGIVALALLISWSLVALTGFIIWFAPRGQGAGSIAFLLGLSRHEWGDIHFFISLLALVVTVIHVILDWRTLKGLIRYLIGVNQ
;
A
#
# COMPACT_ATOMS: atom_id res chain seq x y z
N MET A 1 11.09 -14.08 -11.72
CA MET A 1 9.74 -13.46 -11.64
C MET A 1 9.29 -13.26 -10.20
N ARG A 2 9.28 -14.30 -9.34
CA ARG A 2 8.86 -14.20 -7.93
C ARG A 2 9.60 -13.11 -7.11
N GLY A 3 10.92 -12.99 -7.26
CA GLY A 3 11.70 -11.95 -6.57
C GLY A 3 11.36 -10.52 -7.02
N ILE A 4 11.01 -10.33 -8.30
CA ILE A 4 10.62 -9.01 -8.83
C ILE A 4 9.28 -8.59 -8.24
N VAL A 5 8.31 -9.50 -8.18
CA VAL A 5 6.99 -9.23 -7.58
C VAL A 5 7.13 -8.93 -6.08
N ALA A 6 7.97 -9.67 -5.36
CA ALA A 6 8.24 -9.42 -3.95
C ALA A 6 8.88 -8.05 -3.70
N LEU A 7 9.88 -7.67 -4.50
CA LEU A 7 10.49 -6.33 -4.41
C LEU A 7 9.51 -5.22 -4.77
N ALA A 8 8.71 -5.41 -5.82
CA ALA A 8 7.68 -4.46 -6.22
C ALA A 8 6.66 -4.23 -5.10
N LEU A 9 6.18 -5.30 -4.47
CA LEU A 9 5.27 -5.23 -3.32
C LEU A 9 5.91 -4.55 -2.11
N LEU A 10 7.15 -4.91 -1.77
CA LEU A 10 7.85 -4.31 -0.65
C LEU A 10 7.98 -2.80 -0.84
N ILE A 11 8.47 -2.37 -2.01
CA ILE A 11 8.64 -0.95 -2.34
C ILE A 11 7.30 -0.22 -2.34
N SER A 12 6.29 -0.77 -3.02
CA SER A 12 4.98 -0.11 -3.12
C SER A 12 4.33 0.04 -1.74
N TRP A 13 4.34 -1.00 -0.91
CA TRP A 13 3.74 -0.94 0.42
C TRP A 13 4.54 -0.06 1.39
N SER A 14 5.87 -0.01 1.28
CA SER A 14 6.70 0.95 2.03
C SER A 14 6.36 2.40 1.66
N LEU A 15 6.14 2.70 0.38
CA LEU A 15 5.73 4.04 -0.06
C LEU A 15 4.32 4.40 0.41
N VAL A 16 3.36 3.46 0.37
CA VAL A 16 2.03 3.64 0.96
C VAL A 16 2.14 3.97 2.45
N ALA A 17 2.93 3.19 3.21
CA ALA A 17 3.11 3.40 4.65
C ALA A 17 3.75 4.77 4.96
N LEU A 18 4.80 5.13 4.22
CA LEU A 18 5.49 6.41 4.39
C LEU A 18 4.55 7.60 4.12
N THR A 19 3.85 7.58 2.99
CA THR A 19 2.91 8.65 2.63
C THR A 19 1.71 8.73 3.58
N GLY A 20 1.21 7.58 4.06
CA GLY A 20 0.16 7.54 5.07
C GLY A 20 0.61 8.14 6.40
N PHE A 21 1.85 7.89 6.81
CA PHE A 21 2.45 8.50 8.00
C PHE A 21 2.60 10.01 7.84
N ILE A 22 3.03 10.49 6.68
CA ILE A 22 3.11 11.92 6.35
C ILE A 22 1.74 12.60 6.49
N ILE A 23 0.67 12.01 5.92
CA ILE A 23 -0.70 12.53 6.03
C ILE A 23 -1.19 12.52 7.48
N TRP A 24 -0.79 11.52 8.27
CA TRP A 24 -1.19 11.42 9.67
C TRP A 24 -0.66 12.61 10.49
N PHE A 25 0.56 13.09 10.21
CA PHE A 25 1.14 14.29 10.82
C PHE A 25 0.72 15.61 10.17
N ALA A 26 0.08 15.56 9.00
CA ALA A 26 -0.31 16.78 8.30
C ALA A 26 -1.34 17.59 9.13
N PRO A 27 -1.29 18.94 9.07
CA PRO A 27 -2.21 19.81 9.80
C PRO A 27 -3.68 19.43 9.57
N ARG A 28 -4.48 19.47 10.64
CA ARG A 28 -5.92 19.17 10.62
C ARG A 28 -6.70 20.39 11.11
N GLY A 29 -7.89 20.61 10.54
CA GLY A 29 -8.76 21.75 10.88
C GLY A 29 -9.38 22.39 9.64
N GLN A 30 -10.29 23.35 9.84
CA GLN A 30 -10.87 24.13 8.74
C GLN A 30 -9.76 24.91 8.03
N GLY A 31 -9.69 24.79 6.70
CA GLY A 31 -8.65 25.42 5.87
C GLY A 31 -7.30 24.69 5.81
N ALA A 32 -7.06 23.68 6.66
CA ALA A 32 -5.79 22.95 6.70
C ALA A 32 -5.49 22.13 5.42
N GLY A 33 -6.51 21.85 4.61
CA GLY A 33 -6.39 21.16 3.34
C GLY A 33 -5.60 21.92 2.28
N SER A 34 -5.44 23.25 2.42
CA SER A 34 -4.73 24.11 1.47
C SER A 34 -3.45 24.72 2.04
N ILE A 35 -3.13 24.43 3.32
CA ILE A 35 -1.88 24.89 3.93
C ILE A 35 -0.76 23.98 3.41
N ALA A 36 0.23 24.59 2.76
CA ALA A 36 1.43 23.90 2.33
C ALA A 36 2.10 23.22 3.56
N PHE A 37 2.30 21.92 3.45
CA PHE A 37 2.98 21.09 4.43
C PHE A 37 4.32 20.62 3.85
N LEU A 38 4.89 19.54 4.38
CA LEU A 38 6.15 18.91 3.99
C LEU A 38 6.31 18.87 2.46
N LEU A 39 7.48 19.29 1.97
CA LEU A 39 7.82 19.48 0.55
C LEU A 39 6.96 20.51 -0.20
N GLY A 40 6.30 21.44 0.51
CA GLY A 40 5.45 22.47 -0.09
C GLY A 40 4.07 21.96 -0.53
N LEU A 41 3.78 20.67 -0.33
CA LEU A 41 2.52 20.05 -0.69
C LEU A 41 1.55 20.10 0.48
N SER A 42 0.30 20.44 0.20
CA SER A 42 -0.80 20.43 1.14
C SER A 42 -1.20 19.01 1.56
N ARG A 43 -2.00 18.90 2.63
CA ARG A 43 -2.55 17.61 3.08
C ARG A 43 -3.36 16.92 1.98
N HIS A 44 -4.06 17.69 1.15
CA HIS A 44 -4.87 17.14 0.05
C HIS A 44 -3.98 16.51 -1.03
N GLU A 45 -2.94 17.22 -1.45
CA GLU A 45 -1.99 16.73 -2.47
C GLU A 45 -1.23 15.49 -2.00
N TRP A 46 -0.82 15.45 -0.72
CA TRP A 46 -0.27 14.23 -0.12
C TRP A 46 -1.27 13.07 -0.14
N GLY A 47 -2.55 13.38 0.07
CA GLY A 47 -3.67 12.43 -0.04
C GLY A 47 -3.79 11.83 -1.44
N ASP A 48 -3.69 12.66 -2.49
CA ASP A 48 -3.74 12.21 -3.88
C ASP A 48 -2.55 11.30 -4.22
N ILE A 49 -1.34 11.69 -3.81
CA ILE A 49 -0.13 10.87 -3.98
C ILE A 49 -0.31 9.51 -3.28
N HIS A 50 -0.75 9.52 -2.02
CA HIS A 50 -1.00 8.29 -1.26
C HIS A 50 -2.06 7.41 -1.93
N PHE A 51 -3.12 8.00 -2.47
CA PHE A 51 -4.18 7.27 -3.16
C PHE A 51 -3.66 6.55 -4.40
N PHE A 52 -2.93 7.24 -5.29
CA PHE A 52 -2.39 6.62 -6.51
C PHE A 52 -1.36 5.53 -6.21
N ILE A 53 -0.48 5.74 -5.23
CA ILE A 53 0.49 4.72 -4.80
C ILE A 53 -0.23 3.51 -4.21
N SER A 54 -1.28 3.73 -3.40
CA SER A 54 -2.09 2.66 -2.81
C SER A 54 -2.84 1.86 -3.87
N LEU A 55 -3.39 2.53 -4.89
CA LEU A 55 -4.06 1.89 -6.01
C LEU A 55 -3.07 1.02 -6.81
N LEU A 56 -1.85 1.53 -7.07
CA LEU A 56 -0.80 0.75 -7.73
C LEU A 56 -0.39 -0.47 -6.89
N ALA A 57 -0.16 -0.29 -5.59
CA ALA A 57 0.19 -1.38 -4.68
C ALA A 57 -0.91 -2.46 -4.65
N LEU A 58 -2.19 -2.05 -4.66
CA LEU A 58 -3.33 -2.95 -4.72
C LEU A 58 -3.35 -3.75 -6.02
N VAL A 59 -3.17 -3.10 -7.18
CA VAL A 59 -3.13 -3.78 -8.49
C VAL A 59 -2.00 -4.82 -8.54
N VAL A 60 -0.80 -4.45 -8.09
CA VAL A 60 0.35 -5.38 -8.03
C VAL A 60 0.05 -6.56 -7.11
N THR A 61 -0.60 -6.31 -5.96
CA THR A 61 -1.02 -7.36 -5.02
C THR A 61 -2.02 -8.32 -5.65
N VAL A 62 -3.02 -7.80 -6.37
CA VAL A 62 -4.01 -8.63 -7.08
C VAL A 62 -3.34 -9.50 -8.14
N ILE A 63 -2.45 -8.90 -8.96
CA ILE A 63 -1.69 -9.66 -9.97
C ILE A 63 -0.85 -10.75 -9.32
N HIS A 64 -0.16 -10.45 -8.22
CA HIS A 64 0.62 -11.43 -7.47
C HIS A 64 -0.25 -12.61 -7.00
N VAL A 65 -1.41 -12.33 -6.40
CA VAL A 65 -2.33 -13.37 -5.91
C VAL A 65 -2.87 -14.24 -7.05
N ILE A 66 -3.18 -13.66 -8.21
CA ILE A 66 -3.66 -14.42 -9.38
C ILE A 66 -2.57 -15.35 -9.91
N LEU A 67 -1.34 -14.85 -10.05
CA LEU A 67 -0.21 -15.64 -10.55
C LEU A 67 0.16 -16.78 -9.59
N ASP A 68 0.14 -16.53 -8.29
CA ASP A 68 0.51 -17.50 -7.25
C ASP A 68 -0.71 -18.23 -6.64
N TRP A 69 -1.88 -18.19 -7.29
CA TRP A 69 -3.16 -18.70 -6.76
C TRP A 69 -3.11 -20.18 -6.33
N ARG A 70 -2.34 -21.01 -7.03
CA ARG A 70 -2.15 -22.43 -6.67
C ARG A 70 -1.41 -22.59 -5.34
N THR A 71 -0.35 -21.81 -5.14
CA THR A 71 0.44 -21.79 -3.91
C THR A 71 -0.39 -21.23 -2.76
N LEU A 72 -1.15 -20.16 -2.99
CA LEU A 72 -2.04 -19.58 -1.98
C LEU A 72 -3.07 -20.60 -1.47
N LYS A 73 -3.74 -21.34 -2.36
CA LYS A 73 -4.69 -22.40 -1.96
C LYS A 73 -4.02 -23.51 -1.14
N GLY A 74 -2.80 -23.90 -1.51
CA GLY A 74 -2.02 -24.88 -0.75
C GLY A 74 -1.69 -24.38 0.66
N LEU A 75 -1.24 -23.12 0.76
CA LEU A 75 -0.92 -22.47 2.03
C LEU A 75 -2.16 -22.31 2.93
N ILE A 76 -3.29 -21.87 2.37
CA ILE A 76 -4.56 -21.76 3.10
C ILE A 76 -5.01 -23.12 3.64
N ARG A 77 -4.94 -24.18 2.81
CA ARG A 77 -5.24 -25.55 3.25
C ARG A 77 -4.30 -26.03 4.34
N TYR A 78 -3.02 -25.69 4.28
CA TYR A 78 -2.06 -25.99 5.33
C TYR A 78 -2.39 -25.25 6.63
N LEU A 79 -2.60 -23.93 6.58
CA LEU A 79 -2.89 -23.11 7.75
C LEU A 79 -4.20 -23.48 8.44
N ILE A 80 -5.22 -23.87 7.68
CA ILE A 80 -6.52 -24.30 8.22
C ILE A 80 -6.53 -25.80 8.55
N GLY A 81 -5.71 -26.60 7.87
CA GLY A 81 -5.66 -28.06 7.99
C GLY A 81 -4.74 -28.60 9.09
N VAL A 82 -4.00 -27.75 9.80
CA VAL A 82 -3.25 -28.14 11.01
C VAL A 82 -4.22 -28.15 12.20
N ASN A 83 -5.15 -29.12 12.20
CA ASN A 83 -5.82 -29.63 13.41
C ASN A 83 -6.55 -30.97 13.17
N GLN A 84 -5.91 -31.92 12.49
CA GLN A 84 -6.30 -33.34 12.45
C GLN A 84 -5.05 -34.21 12.49
#